data_AF-A0AAP6BIJ1-F1
#
_entry.id   AF-A0AAP6BIJ1-F1
#
_cell.length_a   1.000
_cell.length_b   1.000
_cell.length_c   1.000
_cell.angle_alpha   90.00
_cell.angle_beta   90.00
_cell.angle_gamma   90.00
#
_symmetry.space_group_name_H-M   'P 1'
#
loop_
_entity.id
_entity.type
_entity.pdbx_description
1 polymer ?
#
loop_
_entity_poly.entity_id
_entity_poly.type
_entity_poly.pdbx_seq_one_letter_code
_entity_poly.pdbx_strand_id
1 'polypeptide(L)'
;MEHTRPDAALSGQIAQLRMLDGALVERMRHEALTAPASWKAEYGEFQSGGWWTTSLMNASGDAADVRITDGTARPTALLEHMPATAGLLSELGLSYMWVRLARLEPNAFLWEHRDYDELDQVERHRLHVPLHTNSSAFLVTGGTKVHLDGGRIWRLTPTYAHGVCNLLGPDRVHLIADVYADDAYRRLAGTAQEPPDAEPLPHASETDLAQRLAAARRLADLGYTTAAEQLLLRLFYAFALPEGAVYDLIGALHTALGDSEACRRWTAAKSQLLALAS
;
A
#
# COMPACT_ATOMS: atom_id res chain seq x y z
N MET A 1 -11.24 28.33 11.85
CA MET A 1 -10.54 27.19 11.23
C MET A 1 -11.62 26.23 10.78
N GLU A 2 -11.98 26.33 9.52
CA GLU A 2 -13.02 25.49 8.91
C GLU A 2 -12.39 24.11 8.69
N HIS A 3 -12.81 23.12 9.47
CA HIS A 3 -12.45 21.72 9.21
C HIS A 3 -13.14 21.32 7.91
N THR A 4 -12.40 21.38 6.81
CA THR A 4 -12.81 20.80 5.54
C THR A 4 -13.11 19.33 5.81
N ARG A 5 -14.39 18.95 5.75
CA ARG A 5 -14.80 17.54 5.79
C ARG A 5 -14.00 16.81 4.71
N PRO A 6 -13.39 15.65 5.00
CA PRO A 6 -12.76 14.86 3.95
C PRO A 6 -13.78 14.57 2.86
N ASP A 7 -13.30 14.57 1.63
CA ASP A 7 -14.10 14.36 0.44
C ASP A 7 -14.89 13.03 0.57
N ALA A 8 -16.13 12.99 0.05
CA ALA A 8 -16.97 11.78 0.09
C ALA A 8 -16.26 10.56 -0.53
N ALA A 9 -15.26 10.82 -1.39
CA ALA A 9 -14.36 9.84 -1.98
C ALA A 9 -13.54 9.04 -0.94
N LEU A 10 -13.11 9.61 0.19
CA LEU A 10 -12.26 8.90 1.15
C LEU A 10 -13.07 8.01 2.12
N SER A 11 -14.36 8.33 2.28
CA SER A 11 -15.25 7.65 3.21
C SER A 11 -15.27 6.14 2.93
N GLY A 12 -14.93 5.35 3.95
CA GLY A 12 -14.90 3.90 3.82
C GLY A 12 -13.67 3.33 3.10
N GLN A 13 -12.76 4.12 2.54
CA GLN A 13 -11.51 3.61 1.93
C GLN A 13 -10.38 3.46 2.96
N ILE A 14 -10.31 4.40 3.91
CA ILE A 14 -9.30 4.40 4.98
C ILE A 14 -9.90 4.97 6.27
N ALA A 15 -9.48 4.47 7.43
CA ALA A 15 -9.87 5.01 8.74
C ALA A 15 -8.81 4.75 9.81
N GLN A 16 -8.81 5.59 10.84
CA GLN A 16 -8.18 5.28 12.13
C GLN A 16 -9.14 4.48 12.98
N LEU A 17 -8.67 3.43 13.67
CA LEU A 17 -9.53 2.62 14.54
C LEU A 17 -9.20 2.89 16.01
N ARG A 18 -8.06 2.36 16.49
CA ARG A 18 -7.75 2.26 17.91
C ARG A 18 -6.38 2.84 18.22
N MET A 19 -6.32 3.67 19.26
CA MET A 19 -5.05 4.08 19.88
C MET A 19 -4.39 2.91 20.57
N LEU A 20 -3.09 2.78 20.39
CA LEU A 20 -2.26 1.81 21.08
C LEU A 20 -1.43 2.50 22.16
N ASP A 21 -1.13 1.76 23.21
CA ASP A 21 -0.19 2.20 24.24
C ASP A 21 1.19 2.47 23.62
N GLY A 22 1.80 3.62 23.96
CA GLY A 22 3.07 4.03 23.38
C GLY A 22 4.22 3.07 23.72
N ALA A 23 4.24 2.55 24.95
CA ALA A 23 5.27 1.59 25.36
C ALA A 23 5.10 0.23 24.64
N LEU A 24 3.86 -0.19 24.37
CA LEU A 24 3.59 -1.36 23.52
C LEU A 24 4.13 -1.15 22.11
N VAL A 25 3.84 -0.01 21.48
CA VAL A 25 4.31 0.29 20.11
C VAL A 25 5.83 0.32 20.03
N GLU A 26 6.52 0.87 21.02
CA GLU A 26 7.99 0.86 21.03
C GLU A 26 8.58 -0.55 21.22
N ARG A 27 7.93 -1.42 22.00
CA ARG A 27 8.34 -2.84 22.07
C ARG A 27 8.14 -3.55 20.74
N MET A 28 6.99 -3.36 20.08
CA MET A 28 6.73 -3.93 18.76
C MET A 28 7.69 -3.39 17.69
N ARG A 29 8.02 -2.10 17.74
CA ARG A 29 9.04 -1.48 16.88
C ARG A 29 10.38 -2.16 17.08
N HIS A 30 10.82 -2.31 18.33
CA HIS A 30 12.07 -2.99 18.64
C HIS A 30 12.08 -4.40 18.05
N GLU A 31 11.05 -5.20 18.33
CA GLU A 31 10.87 -6.56 17.78
C GLU A 31 10.98 -6.58 16.25
N ALA A 32 10.25 -5.70 15.56
CA ALA A 32 10.25 -5.66 14.08
C ALA A 32 11.61 -5.27 13.48
N LEU A 33 12.44 -4.53 14.22
CA LEU A 33 13.76 -4.09 13.77
C LEU A 33 14.89 -5.08 14.17
N THR A 34 14.68 -5.94 15.16
CA THR A 34 15.72 -6.85 15.67
C THR A 34 15.44 -8.34 15.46
N ALA A 35 14.20 -8.73 15.19
CA ALA A 35 13.88 -10.13 14.91
C ALA A 35 14.65 -10.64 13.67
N PRO A 36 15.03 -11.93 13.62
CA PRO A 36 15.77 -12.52 12.51
C PRO A 36 14.87 -12.77 11.29
N ALA A 37 14.25 -11.70 10.79
CA ALA A 37 13.31 -11.70 9.69
C ALA A 37 13.97 -12.09 8.37
N SER A 38 13.41 -13.09 7.69
CA SER A 38 13.78 -13.45 6.32
C SER A 38 12.98 -12.61 5.33
N TRP A 39 13.40 -11.37 5.13
CA TRP A 39 12.78 -10.45 4.18
C TRP A 39 12.79 -11.00 2.75
N LYS A 40 11.63 -11.00 2.10
CA LYS A 40 11.45 -11.40 0.70
C LYS A 40 10.94 -10.23 -0.13
N ALA A 41 11.48 -10.09 -1.33
CA ALA A 41 10.90 -9.25 -2.36
C ALA A 41 9.98 -10.13 -3.21
N GLU A 42 8.70 -9.76 -3.25
CA GLU A 42 7.69 -10.36 -4.11
C GLU A 42 6.83 -9.24 -4.71
N TYR A 43 5.91 -9.59 -5.61
CA TYR A 43 5.01 -8.63 -6.28
C TYR A 43 5.77 -7.56 -7.09
N GLY A 44 6.86 -7.96 -7.76
CA GLY A 44 7.70 -7.04 -8.54
C GLY A 44 6.94 -6.26 -9.62
N GLU A 45 5.82 -6.80 -10.10
CA GLU A 45 4.93 -6.15 -11.07
C GLU A 45 4.03 -5.04 -10.48
N PHE A 46 4.07 -4.82 -9.16
CA PHE A 46 3.28 -3.80 -8.45
C PHE A 46 4.16 -2.68 -7.87
N GLN A 47 5.47 -2.67 -8.11
CA GLN A 47 6.39 -1.78 -7.38
C GLN A 47 7.58 -1.28 -8.19
N SER A 48 8.15 -0.16 -7.74
CA SER A 48 9.41 0.38 -8.27
C SER A 48 10.68 -0.30 -7.71
N GLY A 49 10.53 -1.37 -6.92
CA GLY A 49 11.57 -1.95 -6.07
C GLY A 49 11.52 -1.39 -4.64
N GLY A 50 12.25 -2.03 -3.72
CA GLY A 50 12.37 -1.61 -2.31
C GLY A 50 11.22 -2.03 -1.39
N TRP A 51 10.23 -2.78 -1.88
CA TRP A 51 9.22 -3.45 -1.06
C TRP A 51 9.69 -4.83 -0.62
N TRP A 52 9.65 -5.05 0.69
CA TRP A 52 10.03 -6.31 1.32
C TRP A 52 9.00 -6.73 2.34
N THR A 53 8.70 -8.03 2.41
CA THR A 53 7.79 -8.58 3.40
C THR A 53 8.38 -9.80 4.09
N THR A 54 7.85 -10.10 5.28
CA THR A 54 8.04 -11.39 5.95
C THR A 54 6.78 -11.73 6.74
N SER A 55 6.39 -13.00 6.74
CA SER A 55 5.12 -13.43 7.33
C SER A 55 5.27 -13.79 8.80
N LEU A 56 4.37 -13.24 9.63
CA LEU A 56 4.23 -13.56 11.05
C LEU A 56 3.12 -14.59 11.27
N MET A 57 2.08 -14.55 10.44
CA MET A 57 1.03 -15.56 10.40
C MET A 57 0.55 -15.75 8.98
N ASN A 58 0.39 -17.00 8.55
CA ASN A 58 -0.13 -17.36 7.23
C ASN A 58 -0.63 -18.81 7.23
N ALA A 59 -1.14 -19.31 6.10
CA ALA A 59 -1.64 -20.68 6.00
C ALA A 59 -0.54 -21.75 6.13
N SER A 60 0.68 -21.46 5.65
CA SER A 60 1.79 -22.42 5.62
C SER A 60 2.55 -22.51 6.95
N GLY A 61 2.53 -21.48 7.79
CA GLY A 61 3.39 -21.37 8.97
C GLY A 61 4.85 -21.02 8.65
N ASP A 62 5.19 -20.73 7.40
CA ASP A 62 6.53 -20.35 6.96
C ASP A 62 6.67 -18.83 6.83
N ALA A 63 7.64 -18.22 7.51
CA ALA A 63 7.90 -16.79 7.44
C ALA A 63 8.42 -16.30 6.08
N ALA A 64 8.97 -17.22 5.27
CA ALA A 64 9.45 -16.96 3.92
C ALA A 64 8.35 -17.07 2.85
N ASP A 65 7.22 -17.70 3.17
CA ASP A 65 6.03 -17.68 2.33
C ASP A 65 5.35 -16.31 2.49
N VAL A 66 5.39 -15.51 1.43
CA VAL A 66 4.86 -14.14 1.41
C VAL A 66 3.79 -13.93 0.34
N ARG A 67 3.35 -15.00 -0.32
CA ARG A 67 2.29 -14.94 -1.33
C ARG A 67 0.94 -15.09 -0.64
N ILE A 68 0.18 -13.99 -0.61
CA ILE A 68 -1.15 -13.94 -0.02
C ILE A 68 -2.11 -14.92 -0.71
N THR A 69 -2.79 -15.73 0.08
CA THR A 69 -3.87 -16.64 -0.34
C THR A 69 -5.00 -16.62 0.69
N ASP A 70 -6.18 -17.10 0.31
CA ASP A 70 -7.25 -17.38 1.27
C ASP A 70 -6.85 -18.46 2.30
N GLY A 71 -7.43 -18.38 3.50
CA GLY A 71 -7.26 -19.37 4.54
C GLY A 71 -7.27 -18.79 5.94
N THR A 72 -7.14 -19.67 6.94
CA THR A 72 -6.96 -19.28 8.34
C THR A 72 -5.47 -19.25 8.66
N ALA A 73 -4.98 -18.09 9.09
CA ALA A 73 -3.57 -17.93 9.43
C ALA A 73 -3.20 -18.68 10.71
N ARG A 74 -2.02 -19.29 10.70
CA ARG A 74 -1.33 -19.81 11.89
C ARG A 74 0.01 -19.10 12.10
N PRO A 75 0.52 -18.99 13.34
CA PRO A 75 1.82 -18.40 13.62
C PRO A 75 2.96 -19.04 12.83
N THR A 76 3.92 -18.21 12.41
CA THR A 76 5.23 -18.67 11.93
C THR A 76 6.25 -18.65 13.08
N ALA A 77 7.38 -19.34 12.91
CA ALA A 77 8.47 -19.32 13.90
C ALA A 77 9.06 -17.90 14.13
N LEU A 78 8.85 -16.96 13.19
CA LEU A 78 9.29 -15.58 13.37
C LEU A 78 8.47 -14.88 14.47
N LEU A 79 7.17 -15.17 14.59
CA LEU A 79 6.31 -14.54 15.59
C LEU A 79 6.71 -14.90 17.03
N GLU A 80 7.36 -16.06 17.24
CA GLU A 80 7.91 -16.47 18.53
C GLU A 80 8.97 -15.49 19.07
N HIS A 81 9.64 -14.75 18.17
CA HIS A 81 10.63 -13.72 18.50
C HIS A 81 10.00 -12.33 18.75
N MET A 82 8.66 -12.22 18.63
CA MET A 82 7.93 -10.96 18.70
C MET A 82 6.78 -11.02 19.72
N PRO A 83 7.06 -11.23 21.02
CA PRO A 83 6.03 -11.48 22.04
C PRO A 83 5.04 -10.32 22.26
N ALA A 84 5.46 -9.06 22.15
CA ALA A 84 4.57 -7.91 22.25
C ALA A 84 3.62 -7.86 21.05
N THR A 85 4.14 -8.15 19.86
CA THR A 85 3.33 -8.26 18.63
C THR A 85 2.34 -9.42 18.71
N ALA A 86 2.79 -10.60 19.15
CA ALA A 86 1.93 -11.76 19.38
C ALA A 86 0.83 -11.48 20.41
N GLY A 87 1.18 -10.78 21.51
CA GLY A 87 0.25 -10.36 22.54
C GLY A 87 -0.84 -9.44 21.99
N LEU A 88 -0.49 -8.44 21.19
CA LEU A 88 -1.47 -7.56 20.53
C LEU A 88 -2.41 -8.35 19.61
N LEU A 89 -1.86 -9.24 18.77
CA LEU A 89 -2.66 -10.04 17.84
C LEU A 89 -3.66 -10.95 18.56
N SER A 90 -3.22 -11.57 19.68
CA SER A 90 -4.07 -12.37 20.54
C SER A 90 -5.15 -11.54 21.26
N GLU A 91 -4.80 -10.34 21.74
CA GLU A 91 -5.73 -9.42 22.43
C GLU A 91 -6.85 -8.95 21.49
N LEU A 92 -6.50 -8.62 20.25
CA LEU A 92 -7.45 -8.20 19.22
C LEU A 92 -8.45 -9.32 18.86
N GLY A 93 -8.03 -10.59 18.94
CA GLY A 93 -8.92 -11.74 18.76
C GLY A 93 -9.63 -11.79 17.42
N LEU A 94 -9.00 -11.27 16.36
CA LEU A 94 -9.55 -11.20 15.00
C LEU A 94 -9.37 -12.53 14.26
N SER A 95 -10.24 -12.79 13.29
CA SER A 95 -10.02 -13.85 12.30
C SER A 95 -8.98 -13.39 11.25
N TYR A 96 -7.72 -13.79 11.46
CA TYR A 96 -6.61 -13.44 10.58
C TYR A 96 -6.54 -14.35 9.36
N MET A 97 -6.49 -13.73 8.17
CA MET A 97 -6.13 -14.38 6.90
C MET A 97 -4.62 -14.38 6.70
N TRP A 98 -3.98 -13.25 7.00
CA TRP A 98 -2.53 -13.10 6.90
C TRP A 98 -2.01 -12.00 7.81
N VAL A 99 -0.82 -12.17 8.39
CA VAL A 99 -0.13 -11.14 9.15
C VAL A 99 1.34 -11.09 8.72
N ARG A 100 1.84 -9.90 8.39
CA ARG A 100 3.19 -9.69 7.87
C ARG A 100 3.80 -8.39 8.37
N LEU A 101 5.12 -8.36 8.44
CA LEU A 101 5.86 -7.10 8.42
C LEU A 101 6.08 -6.70 6.96
N ALA A 102 5.94 -5.41 6.69
CA ALA A 102 6.18 -4.83 5.37
C ALA A 102 7.09 -3.62 5.48
N ARG A 103 8.23 -3.70 4.79
CA ARG A 103 9.25 -2.68 4.70
C ARG A 103 9.23 -2.04 3.32
N LEU A 104 9.27 -0.72 3.29
CA LEU A 104 9.40 0.08 2.08
C LEU A 104 10.61 0.99 2.21
N GLU A 105 11.63 0.75 1.40
CA GLU A 105 12.89 1.50 1.40
C GLU A 105 12.71 2.97 0.94
N PRO A 106 13.68 3.86 1.20
CA PRO A 106 13.70 5.19 0.60
C PRO A 106 13.66 5.13 -0.93
N ASN A 107 12.98 6.10 -1.55
CA ASN A 107 12.72 6.21 -2.99
C ASN A 107 11.86 5.08 -3.60
N ALA A 108 11.28 4.20 -2.78
CA ALA A 108 10.42 3.11 -3.23
C ALA A 108 8.93 3.50 -3.22
N PHE A 109 8.16 2.92 -4.13
CA PHE A 109 6.71 3.08 -4.18
C PHE A 109 6.05 1.87 -4.84
N LEU A 110 4.84 1.55 -4.39
CA LEU A 110 3.94 0.64 -5.10
C LEU A 110 3.18 1.42 -6.17
N TRP A 111 2.72 0.77 -7.23
CA TRP A 111 1.93 1.43 -8.27
C TRP A 111 0.47 1.50 -7.84
N GLU A 112 -0.36 2.21 -8.61
CA GLU A 112 -1.80 2.27 -8.34
C GLU A 112 -2.45 0.90 -8.59
N HIS A 113 -3.02 0.27 -7.57
CA HIS A 113 -3.59 -1.08 -7.69
C HIS A 113 -4.81 -1.28 -6.80
N ARG A 114 -5.53 -2.38 -7.06
CA ARG A 114 -6.52 -2.99 -6.17
C ARG A 114 -5.99 -4.35 -5.73
N ASP A 115 -6.36 -4.74 -4.53
CA ASP A 115 -6.05 -6.08 -4.01
C ASP A 115 -7.27 -6.99 -3.99
N TYR A 116 -6.99 -8.28 -3.80
CA TYR A 116 -7.93 -9.37 -3.53
C TYR A 116 -8.76 -9.86 -4.73
N ASP A 117 -8.50 -9.39 -5.95
CA ASP A 117 -9.23 -9.84 -7.14
C ASP A 117 -9.08 -11.36 -7.38
N GLU A 118 -7.86 -11.87 -7.24
CA GLU A 118 -7.55 -13.31 -7.31
C GLU A 118 -8.01 -14.15 -6.11
N LEU A 119 -8.65 -13.55 -5.10
CA LEU A 119 -9.09 -14.25 -3.89
C LEU A 119 -10.61 -14.46 -3.87
N ASP A 120 -11.07 -15.32 -2.96
CA ASP A 120 -12.49 -15.59 -2.76
C ASP A 120 -13.25 -14.28 -2.43
N GLN A 121 -14.50 -14.17 -2.88
CA GLN A 121 -15.33 -12.98 -2.67
C GLN A 121 -15.94 -12.98 -1.25
N VAL A 122 -15.08 -12.79 -0.25
CA VAL A 122 -15.41 -12.72 1.18
C VAL A 122 -14.96 -11.36 1.72
N GLU A 123 -15.83 -10.70 2.47
CA GLU A 123 -15.52 -9.39 3.05
C GLU A 123 -14.32 -9.51 4.00
N ARG A 124 -13.30 -8.70 3.71
CA ARG A 124 -12.03 -8.66 4.43
C ARG A 124 -11.46 -7.25 4.35
N HIS A 125 -10.64 -6.91 5.34
CA HIS A 125 -10.02 -5.58 5.45
C HIS A 125 -8.55 -5.71 5.81
N ARG A 126 -7.77 -4.68 5.47
CA ARG A 126 -6.35 -4.62 5.78
C ARG A 126 -6.09 -3.66 6.92
N LEU A 127 -5.58 -4.18 8.02
CA LEU A 127 -5.13 -3.39 9.14
C LEU A 127 -3.64 -3.05 8.98
N HIS A 128 -3.27 -1.83 9.34
CA HIS A 128 -1.89 -1.38 9.44
C HIS A 128 -1.60 -0.89 10.87
N VAL A 129 -0.46 -1.29 11.41
CA VAL A 129 0.14 -0.66 12.58
C VAL A 129 1.52 -0.14 12.17
N PRO A 130 1.69 1.19 12.02
CA PRO A 130 2.97 1.79 11.68
C PRO A 130 3.97 1.61 12.82
N LEU A 131 5.05 0.85 12.56
CA LEU A 131 6.10 0.55 13.53
C LEU A 131 7.35 1.38 13.30
N HIS A 132 7.62 1.81 12.07
CA HIS A 132 8.59 2.83 11.72
C HIS A 132 8.07 3.55 10.48
N THR A 133 7.90 4.87 10.56
CA THR A 133 7.29 5.67 9.49
C THR A 133 7.87 7.07 9.51
N ASN A 134 7.68 7.81 8.43
CA ASN A 134 8.19 9.17 8.25
C ASN A 134 7.23 9.97 7.36
N SER A 135 7.30 11.30 7.40
CA SER A 135 6.37 12.17 6.67
C SER A 135 6.45 12.06 5.14
N SER A 136 7.52 11.49 4.60
CA SER A 136 7.65 11.17 3.17
C SER A 136 7.06 9.82 2.79
N ALA A 137 6.59 9.04 3.77
CA ALA A 137 5.90 7.77 3.57
C ALA A 137 4.39 7.92 3.75
N PHE A 138 3.64 7.82 2.66
CA PHE A 138 2.19 8.03 2.68
C PHE A 138 1.48 7.14 1.66
N LEU A 139 0.22 6.85 1.95
CA LEU A 139 -0.71 6.16 1.06
C LEU A 139 -1.53 7.19 0.29
N VAL A 140 -1.87 6.88 -0.96
CA VAL A 140 -2.82 7.63 -1.76
C VAL A 140 -3.98 6.71 -2.11
N THR A 141 -5.21 7.18 -1.88
CA THR A 141 -6.46 6.51 -2.27
C THR A 141 -7.55 7.56 -2.43
N GLY A 142 -8.44 7.40 -3.40
CA GLY A 142 -9.47 8.41 -3.71
C GLY A 142 -8.90 9.82 -3.97
N GLY A 143 -7.73 9.93 -4.62
CA GLY A 143 -7.07 11.21 -4.87
C GLY A 143 -6.56 11.93 -3.61
N THR A 144 -6.55 11.26 -2.46
CA THR A 144 -6.17 11.85 -1.18
C THR A 144 -4.95 11.16 -0.62
N LYS A 145 -3.97 11.96 -0.19
CA LYS A 145 -2.77 11.53 0.52
C LYS A 145 -3.07 11.39 2.00
N VAL A 146 -2.65 10.27 2.59
CA VAL A 146 -2.79 9.99 4.02
C VAL A 146 -1.47 9.45 4.57
N HIS A 147 -0.89 10.17 5.53
CA HIS A 147 0.19 9.65 6.34
C HIS A 147 -0.38 8.76 7.45
N LEU A 148 0.13 7.54 7.55
CA LEU A 148 -0.28 6.60 8.60
C LEU A 148 0.67 6.76 9.79
N ASP A 149 0.30 7.61 10.76
CA ASP A 149 1.08 7.84 11.97
C ASP A 149 1.16 6.61 12.89
N GLY A 150 2.29 6.50 13.59
CA GLY A 150 2.50 5.51 14.64
C GLY A 150 1.55 5.69 15.84
N GLY A 151 1.43 4.66 16.67
CA GLY A 151 0.58 4.72 17.87
C GLY A 151 -0.88 4.32 17.62
N ARG A 152 -1.24 3.89 16.41
CA ARG A 152 -2.64 3.60 16.02
C ARG A 152 -2.75 2.37 15.14
N ILE A 153 -3.91 1.71 15.23
CA ILE A 153 -4.38 0.76 14.21
C ILE A 153 -5.13 1.56 13.15
N TRP A 154 -4.72 1.38 11.90
CA TRP A 154 -5.36 1.93 10.72
C TRP A 154 -6.03 0.82 9.93
N ARG A 155 -7.13 1.16 9.24
CA ARG A 155 -7.82 0.27 8.32
C ARG A 155 -7.74 0.84 6.92
N LEU A 156 -7.30 0.02 5.98
CA LEU A 156 -7.39 0.22 4.54
C LEU A 156 -8.42 -0.79 4.00
N THR A 157 -9.23 -0.35 3.07
CA THR A 157 -10.09 -1.23 2.25
C THR A 157 -9.44 -1.34 0.88
N PRO A 158 -8.55 -2.32 0.66
CA PRO A 158 -7.62 -2.30 -0.47
C PRO A 158 -8.26 -2.76 -1.78
N THR A 159 -9.56 -3.10 -1.76
CA THR A 159 -10.37 -3.26 -2.98
C THR A 159 -10.62 -1.93 -3.68
N TYR A 160 -10.44 -0.78 -3.01
CA TYR A 160 -10.35 0.52 -3.66
C TYR A 160 -8.94 0.76 -4.22
N ALA A 161 -8.85 1.47 -5.34
CA ALA A 161 -7.57 1.81 -5.95
C ALA A 161 -6.70 2.62 -4.98
N HIS A 162 -5.45 2.17 -4.80
CA HIS A 162 -4.52 2.78 -3.86
C HIS A 162 -3.07 2.55 -4.26
N GLY A 163 -2.18 3.28 -3.61
CA GLY A 163 -0.73 3.11 -3.71
C GLY A 163 -0.03 3.67 -2.47
N VAL A 164 1.20 3.25 -2.21
CA VAL A 164 2.02 3.77 -1.11
C VAL A 164 3.44 4.07 -1.57
N CYS A 165 4.00 5.18 -1.09
CA CYS A 165 5.38 5.57 -1.35
C CYS A 165 6.18 5.80 -0.07
N ASN A 166 7.51 5.84 -0.19
CA ASN A 166 8.45 6.34 0.81
C ASN A 166 9.54 7.11 0.06
N LEU A 167 9.42 8.44 -0.04
CA LEU A 167 10.19 9.21 -1.02
C LEU A 167 11.60 9.57 -0.55
N LEU A 168 11.79 9.94 0.72
CA LEU A 168 13.04 10.55 1.20
C LEU A 168 13.77 9.69 2.25
N GLY A 169 13.06 8.81 2.98
CA GLY A 169 13.62 7.92 4.00
C GLY A 169 13.40 8.40 5.44
N PRO A 170 13.76 7.60 6.47
CA PRO A 170 14.32 6.23 6.48
C PRO A 170 13.32 5.17 5.99
N ASP A 171 13.69 3.88 6.03
CA ASP A 171 12.77 2.76 5.76
C ASP A 171 11.43 2.95 6.49
N ARG A 172 10.34 2.56 5.85
CA ARG A 172 9.02 2.50 6.46
C ARG A 172 8.67 1.05 6.76
N VAL A 173 8.43 0.70 8.02
CA VAL A 173 8.08 -0.65 8.48
C VAL A 173 6.70 -0.64 9.14
N HIS A 174 5.76 -1.37 8.58
CA HIS A 174 4.42 -1.54 9.14
C HIS A 174 4.16 -3.02 9.44
N LEU A 175 3.46 -3.29 10.54
CA LEU A 175 2.72 -4.54 10.68
C LEU A 175 1.45 -4.42 9.84
N ILE A 176 1.19 -5.41 8.99
CA ILE A 176 0.01 -5.49 8.14
C ILE A 176 -0.72 -6.78 8.48
N ALA A 177 -2.03 -6.68 8.73
CA ALA A 177 -2.89 -7.83 8.98
C ALA A 177 -4.11 -7.78 8.04
N ASP A 178 -4.25 -8.77 7.18
CA ASP A 178 -5.46 -9.00 6.41
C ASP A 178 -6.43 -9.85 7.27
N VAL A 179 -7.61 -9.32 7.54
CA VAL A 179 -8.58 -9.90 8.49
C VAL A 179 -9.97 -10.03 7.87
N TYR A 180 -10.69 -11.10 8.22
CA TYR A 180 -12.08 -11.28 7.81
C TYR A 180 -13.03 -10.40 8.63
N ALA A 181 -14.16 -10.00 8.03
CA ALA A 181 -15.16 -9.11 8.66
C ALA A 181 -16.08 -9.80 9.69
N ASP A 182 -15.49 -10.44 10.70
CA ASP A 182 -16.21 -11.11 11.78
C ASP A 182 -16.75 -10.11 12.86
N ASP A 183 -17.36 -10.65 13.93
CA ASP A 183 -17.86 -9.81 15.03
C ASP A 183 -16.75 -9.03 15.76
N ALA A 184 -15.54 -9.59 15.87
CA ALA A 184 -14.42 -8.94 16.53
C ALA A 184 -13.92 -7.75 15.70
N TYR A 185 -13.80 -7.94 14.39
CA TYR A 185 -13.51 -6.86 13.46
C TYR A 185 -14.60 -5.80 13.51
N ARG A 186 -15.89 -6.17 13.45
CA ARG A 186 -16.99 -5.19 13.50
C ARG A 186 -16.99 -4.35 14.77
N ARG A 187 -16.64 -4.93 15.93
CA ARG A 187 -16.44 -4.16 17.17
C ARG A 187 -15.28 -3.17 17.05
N LEU A 188 -14.15 -3.59 16.50
CA LEU A 188 -12.99 -2.71 16.28
C LEU A 188 -13.31 -1.60 15.27
N ALA A 189 -13.95 -1.93 14.15
CA ALA A 189 -14.37 -1.00 13.11
C ALA A 189 -15.44 -0.01 13.59
N GLY A 190 -16.24 -0.36 14.60
CA GLY A 190 -17.18 0.55 15.24
C GLY A 190 -16.53 1.75 15.95
N THR A 191 -15.20 1.73 16.13
CA THR A 191 -14.41 2.87 16.65
C THR A 191 -13.81 3.74 15.56
N ALA A 192 -14.13 3.47 14.29
CA ALA A 192 -13.54 4.14 13.15
C ALA A 192 -13.73 5.67 13.20
N GLN A 193 -12.63 6.37 12.97
CA GLN A 193 -12.55 7.81 12.81
C GLN A 193 -11.93 8.13 11.45
N GLU A 194 -12.35 9.25 10.88
CA GLU A 194 -11.72 9.78 9.67
C GLU A 194 -10.24 10.10 9.94
N PRO A 195 -9.35 9.90 8.95
CA PRO A 195 -7.97 10.32 9.08
C PRO A 195 -7.89 11.85 9.33
N PRO A 196 -7.28 12.30 10.44
CA PRO A 196 -7.19 13.73 10.76
C PRO A 196 -6.31 14.51 9.77
N ASP A 197 -5.29 13.85 9.23
CA ASP A 197 -4.29 14.44 8.33
C ASP A 197 -4.46 13.96 6.87
N ALA A 198 -5.72 13.80 6.44
CA ALA A 198 -6.05 13.55 5.03
C ALA A 198 -5.84 14.83 4.19
N GLU A 199 -4.94 14.76 3.21
CA GLU A 199 -4.57 15.86 2.33
C GLU A 199 -5.01 15.55 0.89
N PRO A 200 -6.07 16.20 0.35
CA PRO A 200 -6.44 16.05 -1.06
C PRO A 200 -5.26 16.46 -1.95
N LEU A 201 -4.90 15.61 -2.91
CA LEU A 201 -3.88 15.95 -3.88
C LEU A 201 -4.42 16.99 -4.87
N PRO A 202 -3.56 17.88 -5.40
CA PRO A 202 -4.00 18.83 -6.42
C PRO A 202 -4.44 18.10 -7.70
N HIS A 203 -5.42 18.63 -8.41
CA HIS A 203 -5.72 18.13 -9.76
C HIS A 203 -4.64 18.57 -10.75
N ALA A 204 -4.25 17.67 -11.64
CA ALA A 204 -3.36 18.02 -12.74
C ALA A 204 -4.15 18.71 -13.85
N SER A 205 -3.65 19.83 -14.37
CA SER A 205 -4.16 20.38 -15.63
C SER A 205 -3.68 19.53 -16.81
N GLU A 206 -4.36 19.65 -17.96
CA GLU A 206 -3.88 19.06 -19.22
C GLU A 206 -2.46 19.51 -19.56
N THR A 207 -2.12 20.77 -19.23
CA THR A 207 -0.78 21.32 -19.42
C THR A 207 0.25 20.65 -18.52
N ASP A 208 -0.07 20.40 -17.25
CA ASP A 208 0.82 19.68 -16.34
C ASP A 208 1.12 18.28 -16.87
N LEU A 209 0.09 17.54 -17.28
CA LEU A 209 0.25 16.18 -17.80
C LEU A 209 1.06 16.17 -19.11
N ALA A 210 0.77 17.09 -20.03
CA ALA A 210 1.53 17.23 -21.28
C ALA A 210 3.01 17.53 -21.02
N GLN A 211 3.33 18.40 -20.05
CA GLN A 211 4.71 18.71 -19.67
C GLN A 211 5.43 17.49 -19.09
N ARG A 212 4.75 16.69 -18.25
CA ARG A 212 5.32 15.47 -17.67
C ARG A 212 5.54 14.40 -18.72
N LEU A 213 4.59 14.21 -19.65
CA LEU A 213 4.74 13.30 -20.78
C LEU A 213 5.91 13.73 -21.69
N ALA A 214 6.05 15.03 -21.98
CA ALA A 214 7.18 15.54 -22.75
C ALA A 214 8.52 15.32 -22.03
N ALA A 215 8.56 15.43 -20.70
CA ALA A 215 9.76 15.12 -19.91
C ALA A 215 10.09 13.62 -19.94
N ALA A 216 9.10 12.75 -19.80
CA ALA A 216 9.25 11.30 -19.95
C ALA A 216 9.77 10.95 -21.35
N ARG A 217 9.24 11.58 -22.39
CA ARG A 217 9.71 11.38 -23.77
C ARG A 217 11.18 11.73 -23.94
N ARG A 218 11.63 12.86 -23.40
CA ARG A 218 13.07 13.23 -23.43
C ARG A 218 13.95 12.19 -22.74
N LEU A 219 13.50 11.61 -21.63
CA LEU A 219 14.23 10.52 -20.97
C LEU A 219 14.31 9.28 -21.85
N ALA A 220 13.18 8.89 -22.46
CA ALA A 220 13.13 7.73 -23.35
C ALA A 220 14.00 7.90 -24.60
N ASP A 221 13.99 9.09 -25.23
CA ASP A 221 14.83 9.40 -26.39
C ASP A 221 16.34 9.34 -26.07
N LEU A 222 16.71 9.56 -24.79
CA LEU A 222 18.07 9.38 -24.28
C LEU A 222 18.40 7.93 -23.89
N GLY A 223 17.49 6.98 -24.09
CA GLY A 223 17.65 5.57 -23.75
C GLY A 223 17.22 5.20 -22.32
N TYR A 224 16.66 6.13 -21.55
CA TYR A 224 16.22 5.91 -20.16
C TYR A 224 14.72 5.60 -20.06
N THR A 225 14.24 4.61 -20.83
CA THR A 225 12.80 4.27 -20.91
C THR A 225 12.21 3.89 -19.55
N THR A 226 12.89 3.08 -18.74
CA THR A 226 12.41 2.72 -17.40
C THR A 226 12.26 3.94 -16.49
N ALA A 227 13.19 4.90 -16.56
CA ALA A 227 13.10 6.13 -15.79
C ALA A 227 11.93 7.02 -16.27
N ALA A 228 11.65 7.03 -17.58
CA ALA A 228 10.49 7.70 -18.15
C ALA A 228 9.18 7.11 -17.62
N GLU A 229 9.05 5.78 -17.59
CA GLU A 229 7.89 5.08 -17.02
C GLU A 229 7.74 5.39 -15.52
N GLN A 230 8.81 5.29 -14.73
CA GLN A 230 8.79 5.61 -13.30
C GLN A 230 8.42 7.06 -13.01
N LEU A 231 8.84 8.01 -13.84
CA LEU A 231 8.45 9.41 -13.74
C LEU A 231 6.92 9.56 -13.86
N LEU A 232 6.30 8.86 -14.82
CA LEU A 232 4.85 8.92 -15.04
C LEU A 232 4.07 8.20 -13.95
N LEU A 233 4.53 7.02 -13.50
CA LEU A 233 3.91 6.30 -12.38
C LEU A 233 3.87 7.13 -11.10
N ARG A 234 4.94 7.90 -10.83
CA ARG A 234 5.02 8.77 -9.66
C ARG A 234 4.00 9.91 -9.65
N LEU A 235 3.37 10.23 -10.78
CA LEU A 235 2.33 11.27 -10.83
C LEU A 235 1.11 10.91 -9.96
N PHE A 236 0.86 9.62 -9.71
CA PHE A 236 -0.17 9.16 -8.79
C PHE A 236 0.02 9.72 -7.35
N TYR A 237 1.27 9.98 -6.95
CA TYR A 237 1.61 10.55 -5.64
C TYR A 237 1.67 12.08 -5.63
N ALA A 238 1.53 12.71 -6.79
CA ALA A 238 1.64 14.16 -6.94
C ALA A 238 0.30 14.82 -7.27
N PHE A 239 -0.64 14.08 -7.87
CA PHE A 239 -1.91 14.61 -8.35
C PHE A 239 -3.09 13.68 -8.07
N ALA A 240 -4.26 14.27 -7.86
CA ALA A 240 -5.54 13.55 -7.84
C ALA A 240 -5.94 13.23 -9.30
N LEU A 241 -5.42 12.10 -9.80
CA LEU A 241 -5.66 11.63 -11.15
C LEU A 241 -6.88 10.71 -11.23
N PRO A 242 -7.56 10.62 -12.39
CA PRO A 242 -8.50 9.54 -12.67
C PRO A 242 -7.80 8.17 -12.55
N GLU A 243 -8.57 7.17 -12.11
CA GLU A 243 -8.08 5.81 -11.93
C GLU A 243 -7.42 5.27 -13.21
N GLY A 244 -6.17 4.81 -13.10
CA GLY A 244 -5.39 4.25 -14.19
C GLY A 244 -4.85 5.26 -15.21
N ALA A 245 -4.99 6.57 -14.98
CA ALA A 245 -4.49 7.60 -15.88
C ALA A 245 -2.96 7.55 -16.04
N VAL A 246 -2.22 7.12 -15.01
CA VAL A 246 -0.76 6.95 -15.12
C VAL A 246 -0.39 5.88 -16.15
N TYR A 247 -1.16 4.80 -16.24
CA TYR A 247 -0.95 3.74 -17.23
C TYR A 247 -1.29 4.21 -18.64
N ASP A 248 -2.35 5.02 -18.79
CA ASP A 248 -2.71 5.61 -20.08
C ASP A 248 -1.62 6.57 -20.59
N LEU A 249 -1.03 7.37 -19.70
CA LEU A 249 0.10 8.25 -20.05
C LEU A 249 1.32 7.45 -20.52
N ILE A 250 1.60 6.30 -19.90
CA ILE A 250 2.71 5.44 -20.31
C ILE A 250 2.41 4.75 -21.64
N GLY A 251 1.16 4.31 -21.86
CA GLY A 251 0.71 3.81 -23.17
C GLY A 251 0.87 4.86 -24.27
N ALA A 252 0.53 6.13 -23.98
CA ALA A 252 0.71 7.25 -24.90
C ALA A 252 2.20 7.53 -25.19
N LEU A 253 3.07 7.45 -24.18
CA LEU A 253 4.53 7.53 -24.36
C LEU A 253 5.02 6.49 -25.38
N HIS A 254 4.67 5.22 -25.16
CA HIS A 254 5.11 4.11 -26.03
C HIS A 254 4.51 4.16 -27.42
N THR A 255 3.25 4.58 -27.54
CA THR A 255 2.62 4.86 -28.83
C THR A 255 3.42 5.90 -29.62
N ALA A 256 3.84 6.99 -28.97
CA ALA A 256 4.62 8.04 -29.60
C ALA A 256 6.06 7.60 -29.93
N LEU A 257 6.58 6.57 -29.27
CA LEU A 257 7.87 5.93 -29.56
C LEU A 257 7.77 4.87 -30.68
N GLY A 258 6.56 4.51 -31.10
CA GLY A 258 6.32 3.42 -32.06
C GLY A 258 6.43 2.02 -31.44
N ASP A 259 6.50 1.91 -30.11
CA ASP A 259 6.62 0.65 -29.39
C ASP A 259 5.23 0.07 -29.06
N SER A 260 4.65 -0.62 -30.04
CA SER A 260 3.32 -1.23 -29.88
C SER A 260 3.30 -2.37 -28.85
N GLU A 261 4.43 -3.02 -28.59
CA GLU A 261 4.52 -4.13 -27.64
C GLU A 261 4.48 -3.59 -26.21
N ALA A 262 5.29 -2.58 -25.90
CA ALA A 262 5.26 -1.93 -24.60
C ALA A 262 3.92 -1.25 -24.33
N CYS A 263 3.29 -0.65 -25.34
CA CYS A 263 1.94 -0.09 -25.22
C CYS A 263 0.93 -1.18 -24.79
N ARG A 264 0.88 -2.33 -25.47
CA ARG A 264 0.00 -3.46 -25.09
C ARG A 264 0.31 -3.99 -23.69
N ARG A 265 1.58 -4.08 -23.32
CA ARG A 265 2.01 -4.50 -21.98
C ARG A 265 1.45 -3.58 -20.90
N TRP A 266 1.48 -2.25 -21.10
CA TRP A 266 0.95 -1.30 -20.13
C TRP A 266 -0.57 -1.27 -20.09
N THR A 267 -1.25 -1.49 -21.22
CA THR A 267 -2.71 -1.73 -21.22
C THR A 267 -3.07 -2.98 -20.43
N ALA A 268 -2.35 -4.09 -20.61
CA ALA A 268 -2.56 -5.31 -19.85
C ALA A 268 -2.26 -5.10 -18.34
N ALA A 269 -1.17 -4.41 -18.02
CA ALA A 269 -0.82 -4.06 -16.64
C ALA A 269 -1.92 -3.21 -15.98
N LYS A 270 -2.48 -2.22 -16.68
CA LYS A 270 -3.62 -1.43 -16.19
C LYS A 270 -4.80 -2.35 -15.81
N SER A 271 -5.19 -3.26 -16.70
CA SER A 271 -6.30 -4.18 -16.43
C SER A 271 -6.02 -5.10 -15.24
N GLN A 272 -4.83 -5.68 -15.17
CA GLN A 272 -4.42 -6.58 -14.09
C GLN A 272 -4.34 -5.85 -12.75
N LEU A 273 -3.58 -4.75 -12.66
CA LEU A 273 -3.32 -4.03 -11.41
C LEU A 273 -4.59 -3.41 -10.82
N LEU A 274 -5.52 -2.98 -11.67
CA LEU A 274 -6.76 -2.33 -11.24
C LEU A 274 -7.96 -3.28 -11.24
N ALA A 275 -7.75 -4.58 -11.43
CA ALA A 275 -8.81 -5.59 -11.47
C ALA A 275 -9.97 -5.17 -12.40
N LEU A 276 -9.64 -4.57 -13.55
CA LEU A 276 -10.65 -4.14 -14.52
C LEU A 276 -11.06 -5.37 -15.33
N ALA A 277 -12.36 -5.60 -15.46
CA ALA A 277 -12.89 -6.65 -16.33
C ALA A 277 -12.26 -6.53 -17.73
N SER A 278 -11.64 -7.63 -18.17
CA SER A 278 -11.00 -7.73 -19.49
C SER A 278 -12.02 -7.79 -20.62
#